data_AF-A0AAI8ZPC7-F1
#
_entry.id   AF-A0AAI8ZPC7-F1
#
_cell.length_a   1.000
_cell.length_b   1.000
_cell.length_c   1.000
_cell.angle_alpha   90.00
_cell.angle_beta   90.00
_cell.angle_gamma   90.00
#
_symmetry.space_group_name_H-M   'P 1'
#
loop_
_entity.id
_entity.type
_entity.pdbx_description
1 polymer ?
#
loop_
_entity_poly.entity_id
_entity_poly.type
_entity_poly.pdbx_seq_one_letter_code
_entity_poly.pdbx_strand_id
1 'polypeptide(L)'
;MAIVNINVSVTNPPKPSQLLKSGAMISMGGTTLNPGEYQLLTSKSDLATILKPAKAIATIEWATNVVTVTLSAAHGWTIGTEVPVLVSGVTPAGYNGAFTATVTTSTAFTYPLSVSPGVSTVMGSVKTVVSNEITQMNTSYWAQGTNRAVFVLELGDVSMANGVAALSTFIDEDISLGNTYQKFFSYLVPREWDEQATFKDLTGQYTSPSSLVYFFVTTTIGTYSTWVATKNKTVFAGVEAPNIPATEFSMAGPFQSSLSNDPGSSNMVPPMAYRFMYGVTEYPVSGNGTLLKTLQDNSINYIGTAAEGGLSNKMLVAGHMLDANPFNYWYSVAWTAINLELDLANEVINGSNTSTNPLYYEQVGIDRLQNRALKTLRNGISYGLILGRVIGTKLIQTDFNAEYEKGSYAGNAVINAVPFSNYTSLNPSDYQDGKYNGLSAVMTPRRGFESITFNLNVTNFVGA
;
A
#
# COMPACT_ATOMS: atom_id res chain seq x y z
N MET A 1 43.96 37.08 -8.35
CA MET A 1 42.53 37.08 -8.71
C MET A 1 42.36 36.23 -9.96
N ALA A 2 41.78 35.04 -9.82
CA ALA A 2 41.53 34.16 -10.96
C ALA A 2 40.25 34.62 -11.66
N ILE A 3 40.29 34.73 -13.00
CA ILE A 3 39.17 35.14 -13.87
C ILE A 3 38.14 34.01 -14.04
N VAL A 4 38.42 32.79 -13.55
CA VAL A 4 37.57 31.62 -13.75
C VAL A 4 37.29 30.93 -12.42
N ASN A 5 36.02 30.78 -12.10
CA ASN A 5 35.50 29.84 -11.10
C ASN A 5 34.90 28.63 -11.83
N ILE A 6 35.30 27.42 -11.44
CA ILE A 6 34.69 26.18 -11.93
C ILE A 6 33.63 25.76 -10.91
N ASN A 7 32.37 25.78 -11.31
CA ASN A 7 31.29 25.10 -10.59
C ASN A 7 31.14 23.70 -11.17
N VAL A 8 31.37 22.68 -10.34
CA VAL A 8 30.98 21.30 -10.65
C VAL A 8 29.57 21.10 -10.10
N SER A 9 28.56 21.10 -10.97
CA SER A 9 27.24 20.57 -10.64
C SER A 9 27.19 19.10 -11.03
N VAL A 10 26.91 18.22 -10.06
CA VAL A 10 26.56 16.84 -10.37
C VAL A 10 25.11 16.84 -10.83
N THR A 11 24.89 16.67 -12.12
CA THR A 11 23.56 16.36 -12.66
C THR A 11 23.25 14.92 -12.26
N ASN A 12 22.52 14.72 -11.15
CA ASN A 12 21.94 13.41 -10.91
C ASN A 12 20.92 13.15 -12.04
N PRO A 13 21.03 12.05 -12.81
CA PRO A 13 19.97 11.65 -13.71
C PRO A 13 18.68 11.48 -12.90
N PRO A 14 17.49 11.69 -13.50
CA PRO A 14 16.25 11.38 -12.80
C PRO A 14 16.30 9.91 -12.42
N LYS A 15 16.35 9.65 -11.11
CA LYS A 15 16.18 8.29 -10.60
C LYS A 15 14.85 7.80 -11.17
N PRO A 16 14.81 6.66 -11.88
CA PRO A 16 13.55 6.00 -12.19
C PRO A 16 12.81 5.86 -10.86
N SER A 17 11.60 6.43 -10.77
CA SER A 17 10.88 6.46 -9.50
C SER A 17 10.70 5.04 -8.98
N GLN A 18 11.38 4.73 -7.87
CA GLN A 18 11.21 3.48 -7.14
C GLN A 18 9.99 3.54 -6.22
N LEU A 19 9.22 4.63 -6.28
CA LEU A 19 8.07 4.89 -5.41
C LEU A 19 7.08 3.72 -5.43
N LEU A 20 6.69 3.26 -6.61
CA LEU A 20 5.72 2.15 -6.75
C LEU A 20 6.19 0.83 -6.13
N LYS A 21 7.49 0.73 -5.78
CA LYS A 21 8.11 -0.41 -5.11
C LYS A 21 8.45 -0.11 -3.64
N SER A 22 8.20 1.11 -3.15
CA SER A 22 8.47 1.52 -1.78
C SER A 22 7.22 1.36 -0.92
N GLY A 23 7.38 0.69 0.20
CA GLY A 23 6.35 0.60 1.22
C GLY A 23 6.94 0.44 2.60
N ALA A 24 6.16 0.77 3.62
CA ALA A 24 6.53 0.64 5.01
C ALA A 24 5.56 -0.26 5.79
N MET A 25 6.12 -1.16 6.60
CA MET A 25 5.41 -1.78 7.71
C MET A 25 5.42 -0.80 8.88
N ILE A 26 4.24 -0.43 9.37
CA ILE A 26 4.11 0.48 10.51
C ILE A 26 4.42 -0.28 11.80
N SER A 27 5.35 0.25 12.58
CA SER A 27 5.65 -0.17 13.94
C SER A 27 5.15 0.87 14.94
N MET A 28 4.48 0.41 16.00
CA MET A 28 4.02 1.22 17.12
C MET A 28 4.70 0.71 18.40
N GLY A 29 5.89 1.23 18.68
CA GLY A 29 6.71 0.86 19.83
C GLY A 29 7.40 -0.50 19.69
N GLY A 30 7.36 -1.12 18.51
CA GLY A 30 7.95 -2.43 18.23
C GLY A 30 9.46 -2.39 17.94
N THR A 31 10.01 -1.21 17.63
CA THR A 31 11.43 -1.04 17.30
C THR A 31 12.19 -0.12 18.26
N THR A 32 13.52 -0.12 18.14
CA THR A 32 14.43 0.80 18.84
C THR A 32 14.64 2.12 18.09
N LEU A 33 13.99 2.30 16.94
CA LEU A 33 14.05 3.56 16.17
C LEU A 33 13.32 4.68 16.93
N ASN A 34 13.70 5.93 16.68
CA ASN A 34 12.94 7.06 17.20
C ASN A 34 11.63 7.24 16.41
N PRO A 35 10.57 7.80 17.01
CA PRO A 35 9.35 8.13 16.26
C PRO A 35 9.64 8.99 15.03
N GLY A 36 9.12 8.60 13.87
CA GLY A 36 9.35 9.22 12.56
C GLY A 36 10.56 8.65 11.80
N GLU A 37 11.42 7.87 12.44
CA GLU A 37 12.54 7.19 11.77
C GLU A 37 12.08 5.91 11.08
N TYR A 38 12.80 5.57 10.00
CA TYR A 38 12.55 4.37 9.21
C TYR A 38 13.86 3.68 8.83
N GLN A 39 13.81 2.36 8.72
CA GLN A 39 14.94 1.53 8.30
C GLN A 39 14.52 0.58 7.17
N LEU A 40 15.36 0.46 6.14
CA LEU A 40 15.17 -0.51 5.07
C LEU A 40 15.56 -1.91 5.56
N LEU A 41 14.66 -2.87 5.36
CA LEU A 41 14.93 -4.30 5.53
C LEU A 41 15.10 -4.93 4.15
N THR A 42 16.27 -5.53 3.92
CA THR A 42 16.61 -6.30 2.72
C THR A 42 16.46 -7.80 2.93
N SER A 43 16.33 -8.25 4.17
CA SER A 43 16.09 -9.64 4.55
C SER A 43 15.21 -9.77 5.80
N LYS A 44 14.69 -10.98 6.04
CA LYS A 44 13.89 -11.30 7.23
C LYS A 44 14.65 -11.05 8.54
N SER A 45 15.95 -11.32 8.56
CA SER A 45 16.78 -11.19 9.76
C SER A 45 17.10 -9.75 10.14
N ASP A 46 16.99 -8.80 9.20
CA ASP A 46 17.37 -7.40 9.43
C ASP A 46 16.56 -6.78 10.57
N LEU A 47 15.28 -7.16 10.72
CA LEU A 47 14.41 -6.66 11.78
C LEU A 47 15.00 -6.92 13.18
N ALA A 48 15.69 -8.04 13.40
CA ALA A 48 16.22 -8.41 14.71
C ALA A 48 17.21 -7.38 15.27
N THR A 49 17.86 -6.60 14.40
CA THR A 49 18.81 -5.55 14.79
C THR A 49 18.15 -4.31 15.40
N ILE A 50 16.86 -4.11 15.14
CA ILE A 50 16.08 -2.95 15.58
C ILE A 50 14.88 -3.34 16.43
N LEU A 51 14.69 -4.60 16.80
CA LEU A 51 13.56 -5.01 17.64
C LEU A 51 13.70 -4.44 19.05
N LYS A 52 12.63 -3.82 19.54
CA LYS A 52 12.57 -3.40 20.94
C LYS A 52 12.43 -4.64 21.84
N PRO A 53 13.23 -4.76 22.91
CA PRO A 53 13.09 -5.84 23.87
C PRO A 53 11.74 -5.75 24.62
N ALA A 54 11.21 -6.90 25.03
CA ALA A 54 10.03 -6.95 25.89
C ALA A 54 10.33 -6.35 27.27
N LYS A 55 9.31 -5.76 27.91
CA LYS A 55 9.45 -5.16 29.24
C LYS A 55 9.42 -6.29 30.30
N ALA A 56 10.41 -6.34 31.19
CA ALA A 56 10.55 -7.41 32.17
C ALA A 56 9.52 -7.28 33.31
N ILE A 57 8.93 -8.41 33.72
CA ILE A 57 8.04 -8.49 34.88
C ILE A 57 8.89 -8.66 36.15
N ALA A 58 8.67 -7.81 37.14
CA ALA A 58 9.28 -7.90 38.47
C ALA A 58 8.45 -8.78 39.40
N THR A 59 7.13 -8.58 39.42
CA THR A 59 6.18 -9.40 40.19
C THR A 59 4.90 -9.62 39.40
N ILE A 60 4.26 -10.77 39.61
CA ILE A 60 2.94 -11.08 39.06
C ILE A 60 2.15 -11.91 40.06
N GLU A 61 0.99 -11.41 40.46
CA GLU A 61 0.17 -11.98 41.52
C GLU A 61 -1.28 -12.04 41.09
N TRP A 62 -1.92 -13.19 41.32
CA TRP A 62 -3.36 -13.36 41.10
C TRP A 62 -4.12 -13.24 42.42
N ALA A 63 -5.14 -12.40 42.46
CA ALA A 63 -6.08 -12.31 43.56
C ALA A 63 -7.48 -11.94 43.03
N THR A 64 -8.51 -12.68 43.49
CA THR A 64 -9.92 -12.34 43.24
C THR A 64 -10.24 -12.07 41.75
N ASN A 65 -9.85 -13.00 40.88
CA ASN A 65 -10.04 -12.93 39.43
C ASN A 65 -9.27 -11.81 38.69
N VAL A 66 -8.30 -11.20 39.34
CA VAL A 66 -7.46 -10.14 38.76
C VAL A 66 -5.99 -10.50 38.95
N VAL A 67 -5.20 -10.32 37.90
CA VAL A 67 -3.74 -10.38 37.97
C VAL A 67 -3.21 -8.95 38.11
N THR A 68 -2.35 -8.73 39.09
CA THR A 68 -1.55 -7.51 39.21
C THR A 68 -0.13 -7.81 38.72
N VAL A 69 0.34 -7.03 37.76
CA VAL A 69 1.70 -7.12 37.20
C VAL A 69 2.46 -5.86 37.59
N THR A 70 3.63 -6.03 38.20
CA THR A 70 4.61 -4.96 38.38
C THR A 70 5.80 -5.21 37.46
N LEU A 71 6.21 -4.21 36.70
CA LEU A 71 7.36 -4.25 35.80
C LEU A 71 8.62 -3.70 36.49
N SER A 72 9.77 -4.18 36.03
CA SER A 72 11.08 -3.75 36.56
C SER A 72 11.46 -2.31 36.19
N ALA A 73 10.75 -1.71 35.24
CA ALA A 73 10.95 -0.35 34.78
C ALA A 73 9.62 0.29 34.36
N ALA A 74 9.59 1.62 34.28
CA ALA A 74 8.40 2.35 33.86
C ALA A 74 7.98 1.97 32.43
N HIS A 75 6.68 1.73 32.22
CA HIS A 75 6.18 1.32 30.89
C HIS A 75 5.92 2.48 29.94
N GLY A 76 5.73 3.70 30.44
CA GLY A 76 5.45 4.89 29.61
C GLY A 76 3.98 5.03 29.15
N TRP A 77 3.15 4.01 29.36
CA TRP A 77 1.70 4.10 29.13
C TRP A 77 0.99 5.08 30.08
N THR A 78 -0.14 5.60 29.63
CA THR A 78 -0.96 6.56 30.40
C THR A 78 -1.68 5.84 31.54
N ILE A 79 -1.60 6.38 32.76
CA ILE A 79 -2.30 5.81 33.92
C ILE A 79 -3.81 5.93 33.73
N GLY A 80 -4.54 4.85 34.04
CA GLY A 80 -6.00 4.79 33.93
C GLY A 80 -6.53 4.37 32.55
N THR A 81 -5.67 4.17 31.55
CA THR A 81 -6.10 3.70 30.22
C THR A 81 -6.05 2.18 30.10
N GLU A 82 -6.83 1.63 29.17
CA GLU A 82 -6.74 0.23 28.76
C GLU A 82 -5.71 0.06 27.63
N VAL A 83 -4.88 -0.98 27.74
CA VAL A 83 -3.82 -1.31 26.77
C VAL A 83 -3.85 -2.81 26.48
N PRO A 84 -4.01 -3.25 25.23
CA PRO A 84 -3.82 -4.64 24.85
C PRO A 84 -2.37 -5.08 25.04
N VAL A 85 -2.15 -6.09 25.89
CA VAL A 85 -0.82 -6.61 26.22
C VAL A 85 -0.70 -8.09 25.91
N LEU A 86 0.51 -8.53 25.58
CA LEU A 86 0.91 -9.92 25.45
C LEU A 86 1.87 -10.26 26.59
N VAL A 87 1.42 -11.09 27.54
CA VAL A 87 2.22 -11.62 28.65
C VAL A 87 2.80 -12.97 28.23
N SER A 88 4.11 -13.16 28.42
CA SER A 88 4.82 -14.37 27.99
C SER A 88 5.95 -14.76 28.92
N GLY A 89 6.20 -16.06 29.04
CA GLY A 89 7.33 -16.61 29.81
C GLY A 89 7.09 -16.71 31.31
N VAL A 90 5.88 -16.45 31.80
CA VAL A 90 5.53 -16.65 33.21
C VAL A 90 5.26 -18.12 33.49
N THR A 91 5.70 -18.62 34.65
CA THR A 91 5.32 -19.94 35.19
C THR A 91 4.57 -19.75 36.50
N PRO A 92 3.37 -20.35 36.69
CA PRO A 92 2.64 -21.25 35.78
C PRO A 92 2.15 -20.60 34.48
N ALA A 93 2.00 -21.40 33.43
CA ALA A 93 1.68 -20.89 32.09
C ALA A 93 0.31 -20.20 31.97
N GLY A 94 -0.59 -20.41 32.94
CA GLY A 94 -1.91 -19.79 32.98
C GLY A 94 -1.90 -18.26 33.12
N TYR A 95 -0.77 -17.66 33.49
CA TYR A 95 -0.59 -16.20 33.44
C TYR A 95 -0.36 -15.66 32.02
N ASN A 96 0.11 -16.49 31.08
CA ASN A 96 0.49 -16.04 29.74
C ASN A 96 -0.73 -15.90 28.82
N GLY A 97 -0.70 -14.95 27.91
CA GLY A 97 -1.78 -14.70 26.97
C GLY A 97 -1.86 -13.24 26.52
N ALA A 98 -2.78 -12.97 25.59
CA ALA A 98 -3.18 -11.62 25.23
C ALA A 98 -4.33 -11.17 26.14
N PHE A 99 -4.18 -10.01 26.77
CA PHE A 99 -5.17 -9.46 27.71
C PHE A 99 -5.37 -7.97 27.48
N THR A 100 -6.55 -7.46 27.84
CA THR A 100 -6.77 -6.01 27.96
C THR A 100 -6.37 -5.61 29.38
N ALA A 101 -5.29 -4.85 29.50
CA ALA A 101 -4.73 -4.43 30.78
C ALA A 101 -5.16 -3.00 31.15
N THR A 102 -5.52 -2.78 32.41
CA THR A 102 -5.76 -1.44 32.98
C THR A 102 -4.49 -0.94 33.65
N VAL A 103 -3.95 0.18 33.17
CA VAL A 103 -2.72 0.79 33.72
C VAL A 103 -3.02 1.45 35.07
N THR A 104 -2.30 1.06 36.13
CA THR A 104 -2.58 1.51 37.51
C THR A 104 -1.53 2.49 38.05
N THR A 105 -0.27 2.30 37.69
CA THR A 105 0.84 3.20 38.06
C THR A 105 1.78 3.35 36.87
N SER A 106 2.96 3.97 37.05
CA SER A 106 3.98 4.03 35.99
C SER A 106 4.70 2.70 35.74
N THR A 107 4.59 1.74 36.66
CA THR A 107 5.25 0.42 36.61
C THR A 107 4.28 -0.74 36.75
N ALA A 108 2.99 -0.51 36.98
CA ALA A 108 2.04 -1.58 37.27
C ALA A 108 0.74 -1.46 36.48
N PHE A 109 0.19 -2.62 36.12
CA PHE A 109 -1.11 -2.76 35.48
C PHE A 109 -1.82 -4.00 36.01
N THR A 110 -3.12 -4.08 35.73
CA THR A 110 -3.95 -5.25 36.06
C THR A 110 -4.63 -5.81 34.83
N TYR A 111 -4.97 -7.09 34.84
CA TYR A 111 -5.86 -7.69 33.84
C TYR A 111 -6.75 -8.78 34.46
N PRO A 112 -7.96 -9.01 33.90
CA PRO A 112 -8.85 -10.04 34.41
C PRO A 112 -8.34 -11.45 34.06
N LEU A 113 -8.41 -12.36 35.03
CA LEU A 113 -8.12 -13.79 34.84
C LEU A 113 -9.02 -14.60 35.79
N SER A 114 -10.04 -15.28 35.26
CA SER A 114 -11.09 -15.91 36.07
C SER A 114 -10.67 -17.19 36.80
N VAL A 115 -9.59 -17.83 36.37
CA VAL A 115 -9.08 -19.07 36.96
C VAL A 115 -7.75 -18.78 37.62
N SER A 116 -7.59 -19.18 38.89
CA SER A 116 -6.32 -19.06 39.59
C SER A 116 -5.24 -19.87 38.87
N PRO A 117 -4.16 -19.25 38.38
CA PRO A 117 -3.06 -19.96 37.72
C PRO A 117 -2.09 -20.60 38.72
N GLY A 118 -2.23 -20.32 40.03
CA GLY A 118 -1.28 -20.71 41.08
C GLY A 118 -0.22 -19.65 41.37
N VAL A 119 0.70 -19.96 42.30
CA VAL A 119 1.79 -19.05 42.71
C VAL A 119 2.84 -18.96 41.60
N SER A 120 3.19 -17.75 41.19
CA SER A 120 4.23 -17.52 40.18
C SER A 120 5.62 -17.92 40.69
N THR A 121 6.38 -18.64 39.86
CA THR A 121 7.75 -19.12 40.16
C THR A 121 8.79 -18.64 39.15
N VAL A 122 8.35 -18.24 37.95
CA VAL A 122 9.21 -17.65 36.92
C VAL A 122 8.54 -16.39 36.40
N MET A 123 9.27 -15.28 36.44
CA MET A 123 8.79 -14.02 35.88
C MET A 123 9.03 -13.98 34.38
N GLY A 124 8.02 -13.48 33.67
CA GLY A 124 8.04 -13.35 32.22
C GLY A 124 8.36 -11.94 31.77
N SER A 125 7.83 -11.60 30.60
CA SER A 125 7.90 -10.28 30.02
C SER A 125 6.56 -9.90 29.41
N VAL A 126 6.43 -8.61 29.10
CA VAL A 126 5.25 -8.04 28.45
C VAL A 126 5.63 -7.21 27.23
N LYS A 127 4.81 -7.30 26.19
CA LYS A 127 4.76 -6.38 25.05
C LYS A 127 3.34 -5.85 24.90
N THR A 128 3.14 -4.68 24.28
CA THR A 128 1.81 -4.36 23.76
C THR A 128 1.53 -5.24 22.54
N VAL A 129 0.27 -5.59 22.28
CA VAL A 129 -0.09 -6.43 21.12
C VAL A 129 0.42 -5.79 19.82
N VAL A 130 0.09 -4.51 19.60
CA VAL A 130 0.56 -3.69 18.48
C VAL A 130 2.09 -3.69 18.29
N SER A 131 2.89 -3.63 19.38
CA SER A 131 4.36 -3.65 19.26
C SER A 131 4.91 -4.99 18.79
N ASN A 132 4.16 -6.09 18.99
CA ASN A 132 4.53 -7.41 18.52
C ASN A 132 4.19 -7.62 17.03
N GLU A 133 3.23 -6.86 16.50
CA GLU A 133 2.74 -7.04 15.13
C GLU A 133 3.84 -6.84 14.09
N ILE A 134 4.83 -5.97 14.33
CA ILE A 134 5.95 -5.79 13.39
C ILE A 134 6.71 -7.11 13.13
N THR A 135 6.79 -7.99 14.12
CA THR A 135 7.41 -9.32 13.97
C THR A 135 6.52 -10.26 13.15
N GLN A 136 5.20 -10.15 13.28
CA GLN A 136 4.22 -10.91 12.52
C GLN A 136 4.17 -10.44 11.06
N MET A 137 4.10 -9.13 10.83
CA MET A 137 4.18 -8.49 9.53
C MET A 137 5.45 -8.93 8.79
N ASN A 138 6.62 -8.83 9.44
CA ASN A 138 7.88 -9.28 8.88
C ASN A 138 7.86 -10.78 8.56
N THR A 139 7.27 -11.61 9.42
CA THR A 139 7.19 -13.06 9.17
C THR A 139 6.37 -13.40 7.93
N SER A 140 5.18 -12.81 7.79
CA SER A 140 4.29 -13.08 6.65
C SER A 140 4.72 -12.38 5.35
N TYR A 141 5.37 -11.22 5.45
CA TYR A 141 5.95 -10.50 4.31
C TYR A 141 7.02 -11.36 3.61
N TRP A 142 8.03 -11.82 4.36
CA TRP A 142 9.14 -12.59 3.79
C TRP A 142 8.76 -14.03 3.41
N ALA A 143 7.56 -14.50 3.81
CA ALA A 143 7.03 -15.76 3.31
C ALA A 143 6.67 -15.70 1.82
N GLN A 144 6.45 -14.51 1.24
CA GLN A 144 6.17 -14.35 -0.19
C GLN A 144 7.42 -14.40 -1.08
N GLY A 145 8.62 -14.28 -0.49
CA GLY A 145 9.89 -14.26 -1.20
C GLY A 145 10.81 -13.12 -0.76
N THR A 146 12.01 -13.08 -1.33
CA THR A 146 13.09 -12.14 -0.97
C THR A 146 13.39 -11.10 -2.05
N ASN A 147 12.57 -11.04 -3.10
CA ASN A 147 12.76 -10.18 -4.26
C ASN A 147 12.45 -8.69 -4.01
N ARG A 148 11.86 -8.34 -2.86
CA ARG A 148 11.45 -6.97 -2.55
C ARG A 148 11.80 -6.59 -1.11
N ALA A 149 12.72 -5.63 -0.97
CA ALA A 149 13.01 -4.95 0.28
C ALA A 149 11.82 -4.07 0.73
N VAL A 150 11.72 -3.81 2.04
CA VAL A 150 10.61 -3.07 2.65
C VAL A 150 11.13 -2.21 3.79
N PHE A 151 10.50 -1.07 4.04
CA PHE A 151 10.84 -0.24 5.18
C PHE A 151 10.05 -0.65 6.43
N VAL A 152 10.63 -0.41 7.60
CA VAL A 152 9.88 -0.30 8.85
C VAL A 152 9.86 1.16 9.22
N LEU A 153 8.67 1.71 9.48
CA LEU A 153 8.48 3.08 9.97
C LEU A 153 8.00 3.01 11.42
N GLU A 154 8.74 3.62 12.34
CA GLU A 154 8.40 3.65 13.76
C GLU A 154 7.61 4.92 14.09
N LEU A 155 6.43 4.76 14.67
CA LEU A 155 5.55 5.89 15.05
C LEU A 155 5.52 6.12 16.58
N GLY A 156 6.21 5.29 17.35
CA GLY A 156 6.33 5.38 18.80
C GLY A 156 5.39 4.45 19.57
N ASP A 157 5.72 4.24 20.84
CA ASP A 157 4.87 3.53 21.83
C ASP A 157 3.81 4.51 22.36
N VAL A 158 2.87 4.89 21.49
CA VAL A 158 1.82 5.91 21.75
C VAL A 158 0.42 5.32 21.55
N SER A 159 -0.62 6.08 21.93
CA SER A 159 -2.01 5.68 21.66
C SER A 159 -2.25 5.53 20.15
N MET A 160 -3.24 4.71 19.77
CA MET A 160 -3.56 4.48 18.35
C MET A 160 -3.86 5.79 17.61
N ALA A 161 -4.66 6.67 18.20
CA ALA A 161 -4.96 7.98 17.62
C ALA A 161 -3.72 8.86 17.42
N ASN A 162 -2.76 8.84 18.35
CA ASN A 162 -1.50 9.58 18.22
C ASN A 162 -0.58 8.95 17.16
N GLY A 163 -0.61 7.62 17.01
CA GLY A 163 0.09 6.93 15.92
C GLY A 163 -0.44 7.34 14.55
N VAL A 164 -1.78 7.40 14.40
CA VAL A 164 -2.43 7.89 13.17
C VAL A 164 -2.03 9.33 12.87
N ALA A 165 -2.04 10.20 13.89
CA ALA A 165 -1.60 11.59 13.73
C ALA A 165 -0.12 11.68 13.32
N ALA A 166 0.76 10.88 13.93
CA ALA A 166 2.17 10.82 13.55
C ALA A 166 2.37 10.35 12.10
N LEU A 167 1.57 9.37 11.63
CA LEU A 167 1.61 8.96 10.22
C LEU A 167 1.14 10.08 9.29
N SER A 168 0.07 10.81 9.64
CA SER A 168 -0.38 11.97 8.87
C SER A 168 0.75 12.98 8.70
N THR A 169 1.37 13.39 9.80
CA THR A 169 2.51 14.31 9.79
C THR A 169 3.66 13.78 8.93
N PHE A 170 4.01 12.50 9.07
CA PHE A 170 5.08 11.89 8.26
C PHE A 170 4.80 11.96 6.75
N ILE A 171 3.56 11.73 6.33
CA ILE A 171 3.17 11.81 4.92
C ILE A 171 3.19 13.26 4.41
N ASP A 172 2.70 14.20 5.23
CA ASP A 172 2.63 15.63 4.88
C ASP A 172 4.02 16.30 4.82
N GLU A 173 4.91 15.95 5.76
CA GLU A 173 6.26 16.50 5.83
C GLU A 173 7.04 16.26 4.53
N ASP A 174 6.91 15.08 3.92
CA ASP A 174 7.70 14.73 2.75
C ASP A 174 7.42 15.65 1.54
N ILE A 175 6.16 16.02 1.34
CA ILE A 175 5.75 16.96 0.28
C ILE A 175 6.21 18.38 0.63
N SER A 176 6.12 18.76 1.91
CA SER A 176 6.51 20.10 2.37
C SER A 176 8.01 20.41 2.15
N LEU A 177 8.84 19.38 2.11
CA LEU A 177 10.28 19.47 1.85
C LEU A 177 10.63 19.61 0.35
N GLY A 178 9.63 19.75 -0.51
CA GLY A 178 9.81 19.95 -1.95
C GLY A 178 10.03 18.64 -2.72
N ASN A 179 9.76 17.47 -2.12
CA ASN A 179 9.76 16.22 -2.85
C ASN A 179 8.53 16.16 -3.77
N THR A 180 8.76 15.79 -5.02
CA THR A 180 7.69 15.61 -6.02
C THR A 180 6.66 14.57 -5.60
N TYR A 181 7.11 13.53 -4.88
CA TYR A 181 6.27 12.44 -4.43
C TYR A 181 6.53 12.11 -2.96
N GLN A 182 5.54 11.47 -2.33
CA GLN A 182 5.65 10.93 -0.98
C GLN A 182 6.70 9.82 -0.89
N LYS A 183 7.11 9.52 0.35
CA LYS A 183 8.24 8.64 0.64
C LYS A 183 7.96 7.19 0.28
N PHE A 184 6.76 6.76 0.65
CA PHE A 184 6.28 5.40 0.48
C PHE A 184 4.97 5.42 -0.29
N PHE A 185 4.84 4.49 -1.22
CA PHE A 185 3.61 4.32 -1.99
C PHE A 185 2.54 3.59 -1.17
N SER A 186 2.94 2.60 -0.37
CA SER A 186 2.02 1.77 0.39
C SER A 186 2.45 1.61 1.86
N TYR A 187 1.47 1.54 2.75
CA TYR A 187 1.65 1.35 4.18
C TYR A 187 0.87 0.11 4.65
N LEU A 188 1.54 -0.83 5.31
CA LEU A 188 0.89 -1.90 6.05
C LEU A 188 0.69 -1.43 7.49
N VAL A 189 -0.58 -1.27 7.89
CA VAL A 189 -0.93 -0.68 9.19
C VAL A 189 -1.27 -1.75 10.25
N PRO A 190 -1.18 -1.42 11.55
CA PRO A 190 -1.51 -2.36 12.62
C PRO A 190 -2.99 -2.76 12.62
N ARG A 191 -3.33 -3.92 13.19
CA ARG A 191 -4.73 -4.42 13.22
C ARG A 191 -5.64 -3.50 14.03
N GLU A 192 -5.14 -2.95 15.13
CA GLU A 192 -5.94 -2.10 16.01
C GLU A 192 -6.41 -0.80 15.34
N TRP A 193 -5.91 -0.49 14.14
CA TRP A 193 -6.33 0.68 13.36
C TRP A 193 -7.66 0.47 12.62
N ASP A 194 -8.16 -0.78 12.53
CA ASP A 194 -9.45 -1.14 11.93
C ASP A 194 -10.63 -0.31 12.48
N GLU A 195 -10.63 -0.11 13.80
CA GLU A 195 -11.70 0.58 14.52
C GLU A 195 -11.40 2.07 14.77
N GLN A 196 -10.23 2.58 14.36
CA GLN A 196 -9.83 3.96 14.63
C GLN A 196 -10.49 4.93 13.65
N ALA A 197 -11.42 5.75 14.14
CA ALA A 197 -12.12 6.75 13.33
C ALA A 197 -11.16 7.74 12.66
N THR A 198 -10.14 8.22 13.39
CA THR A 198 -9.13 9.14 12.85
C THR A 198 -8.33 8.53 11.70
N PHE A 199 -8.16 7.20 11.69
CA PHE A 199 -7.49 6.54 10.58
C PHE A 199 -8.36 6.51 9.33
N LYS A 200 -9.66 6.22 9.48
CA LYS A 200 -10.62 6.32 8.38
C LYS A 200 -10.64 7.73 7.79
N ASP A 201 -10.65 8.76 8.63
CA ASP A 201 -10.54 10.17 8.22
C ASP A 201 -9.25 10.44 7.45
N LEU A 202 -8.10 9.96 7.95
CA LEU A 202 -6.81 10.08 7.25
C LEU A 202 -6.85 9.46 5.86
N THR A 203 -7.36 8.22 5.73
CA THR A 203 -7.44 7.57 4.41
C THR A 203 -8.33 8.36 3.44
N GLY A 204 -9.35 9.07 3.94
CA GLY A 204 -10.25 9.92 3.16
C GLY A 204 -9.57 11.11 2.48
N GLN A 205 -8.44 11.58 3.03
CA GLN A 205 -7.64 12.67 2.46
C GLN A 205 -6.93 12.29 1.15
N TYR A 206 -6.78 10.98 0.89
CA TYR A 206 -6.00 10.44 -0.23
C TYR A 206 -6.87 9.89 -1.37
N THR A 207 -8.15 10.24 -1.44
CA THR A 207 -9.11 9.69 -2.41
C THR A 207 -8.97 10.24 -3.84
N SER A 208 -8.24 11.34 -4.05
CA SER A 208 -7.98 11.90 -5.40
C SER A 208 -7.30 10.86 -6.31
N PRO A 209 -7.70 10.72 -7.60
CA PRO A 209 -7.01 9.86 -8.56
C PRO A 209 -5.50 10.10 -8.69
N SER A 210 -5.02 11.30 -8.37
CA SER A 210 -3.59 11.66 -8.37
C SER A 210 -2.84 11.22 -7.10
N SER A 211 -3.54 10.78 -6.05
CA SER A 211 -2.90 10.35 -4.82
C SER A 211 -2.12 9.06 -5.01
N LEU A 212 -0.87 9.07 -4.52
CA LEU A 212 0.10 7.99 -4.60
C LEU A 212 0.32 7.30 -3.25
N VAL A 213 -0.62 7.45 -2.32
CA VAL A 213 -0.58 6.86 -0.97
C VAL A 213 -1.66 5.79 -0.84
N TYR A 214 -1.26 4.60 -0.41
CA TYR A 214 -2.13 3.41 -0.29
C TYR A 214 -1.95 2.72 1.07
N PHE A 215 -3.03 2.14 1.60
CA PHE A 215 -3.06 1.53 2.92
C PHE A 215 -3.55 0.08 2.83
N PHE A 216 -2.82 -0.84 3.44
CA PHE A 216 -3.19 -2.24 3.59
C PHE A 216 -3.70 -2.45 5.02
N VAL A 217 -4.99 -2.74 5.12
CA VAL A 217 -5.73 -2.76 6.39
C VAL A 217 -6.22 -4.17 6.67
N THR A 218 -5.94 -4.66 7.86
CA THR A 218 -6.58 -5.87 8.39
C THR A 218 -7.87 -5.46 9.08
N THR A 219 -8.99 -6.05 8.69
CA THR A 219 -10.32 -5.85 9.29
C THR A 219 -10.92 -7.19 9.74
N THR A 220 -12.07 -7.16 10.41
CA THR A 220 -12.74 -8.36 10.91
C THR A 220 -14.11 -8.55 10.24
N ILE A 221 -14.68 -9.76 10.38
CA ILE A 221 -16.05 -10.03 9.96
C ILE A 221 -17.09 -9.14 10.66
N GLY A 222 -16.77 -8.59 11.84
CA GLY A 222 -17.65 -7.69 12.59
C GLY A 222 -17.56 -6.23 12.17
N THR A 223 -16.45 -5.82 11.56
CA THR A 223 -16.08 -4.40 11.37
C THR A 223 -15.94 -3.98 9.91
N TYR A 224 -15.75 -4.94 8.97
CA TYR A 224 -15.47 -4.65 7.56
C TYR A 224 -16.52 -3.74 6.89
N SER A 225 -17.78 -3.83 7.29
CA SER A 225 -18.88 -3.05 6.68
C SER A 225 -18.66 -1.54 6.82
N THR A 226 -17.99 -1.10 7.88
CA THR A 226 -17.63 0.31 8.08
C THR A 226 -16.57 0.79 7.08
N TRP A 227 -15.69 -0.11 6.63
CA TRP A 227 -14.74 0.17 5.56
C TRP A 227 -15.43 0.22 4.20
N VAL A 228 -16.29 -0.75 3.89
CA VAL A 228 -17.05 -0.78 2.63
C VAL A 228 -17.80 0.54 2.39
N ALA A 229 -18.38 1.12 3.43
CA ALA A 229 -19.09 2.40 3.35
C ALA A 229 -18.22 3.57 2.85
N THR A 230 -16.90 3.51 3.04
CA THR A 230 -15.96 4.57 2.62
C THR A 230 -15.76 4.64 1.11
N LYS A 231 -15.94 3.53 0.39
CA LYS A 231 -15.61 3.39 -1.04
C LYS A 231 -14.22 3.92 -1.40
N ASN A 232 -13.25 3.73 -0.50
CA ASN A 232 -11.96 4.41 -0.58
C ASN A 232 -10.97 3.72 -1.53
N LYS A 233 -10.60 4.41 -2.61
CA LYS A 233 -9.66 3.92 -3.63
C LYS A 233 -8.23 3.66 -3.13
N THR A 234 -7.85 4.16 -1.96
CA THR A 234 -6.51 3.97 -1.38
C THR A 234 -6.44 2.85 -0.36
N VAL A 235 -7.57 2.25 0.02
CA VAL A 235 -7.61 1.22 1.06
C VAL A 235 -7.79 -0.15 0.45
N PHE A 236 -6.80 -1.01 0.69
CA PHE A 236 -6.85 -2.45 0.46
C PHE A 236 -7.19 -3.12 1.78
N ALA A 237 -8.47 -3.39 2.03
CA ALA A 237 -8.93 -4.00 3.27
C ALA A 237 -9.12 -5.51 3.11
N GLY A 238 -8.69 -6.30 4.09
CA GLY A 238 -8.94 -7.73 4.09
C GLY A 238 -9.12 -8.35 5.46
N VAL A 239 -9.80 -9.50 5.50
CA VAL A 239 -10.06 -10.26 6.72
C VAL A 239 -9.11 -11.44 6.86
N GLU A 240 -8.72 -11.74 8.10
CA GLU A 240 -7.91 -12.90 8.45
C GLU A 240 -8.79 -14.10 8.82
N ALA A 241 -8.28 -15.31 8.55
CA ALA A 241 -8.95 -16.53 8.96
C ALA A 241 -9.04 -16.63 10.51
N PRO A 242 -10.09 -17.25 11.08
CA PRO A 242 -10.31 -17.28 12.53
C PRO A 242 -9.25 -18.03 13.35
N ASN A 243 -8.35 -18.79 12.71
CA ASN A 243 -7.33 -19.62 13.38
C ASN A 243 -5.92 -19.39 12.80
N ILE A 244 -5.57 -18.15 12.49
CA ILE A 244 -4.19 -17.82 12.08
C ILE A 244 -3.18 -18.14 13.20
N PRO A 245 -1.96 -18.61 12.89
CA PRO A 245 -0.88 -18.72 13.86
C PRO A 245 -0.54 -17.36 14.48
N ALA A 246 -0.10 -17.36 15.74
CA ALA A 246 0.30 -16.13 16.46
C ALA A 246 1.47 -15.36 15.82
N THR A 247 2.17 -15.95 14.85
CA THR A 247 3.25 -15.32 14.08
C THR A 247 2.80 -14.73 12.74
N GLU A 248 1.52 -14.91 12.36
CA GLU A 248 1.01 -14.52 11.06
C GLU A 248 0.42 -13.09 11.09
N PHE A 249 0.61 -12.36 9.99
CA PHE A 249 -0.13 -11.15 9.64
C PHE A 249 -0.52 -11.24 8.17
N SER A 250 -1.74 -11.72 7.87
CA SER A 250 -2.07 -12.21 6.53
C SER A 250 -1.98 -11.10 5.47
N MET A 251 -2.36 -9.86 5.81
CA MET A 251 -2.30 -8.71 4.89
C MET A 251 -0.88 -8.30 4.50
N ALA A 252 0.15 -8.77 5.21
CA ALA A 252 1.55 -8.58 4.80
C ALA A 252 1.87 -9.32 3.49
N GLY A 253 1.14 -10.40 3.17
CA GLY A 253 1.30 -11.16 1.93
C GLY A 253 0.89 -10.34 0.69
N PRO A 254 -0.38 -9.89 0.59
CA PRO A 254 -0.82 -8.98 -0.45
C PRO A 254 0.02 -7.70 -0.52
N PHE A 255 0.39 -7.13 0.63
CA PHE A 255 1.28 -5.97 0.67
C PHE A 255 2.62 -6.23 -0.04
N GLN A 256 3.32 -7.33 0.29
CA GLN A 256 4.56 -7.73 -0.39
C GLN A 256 4.35 -7.95 -1.89
N SER A 257 3.27 -8.65 -2.27
CA SER A 257 2.96 -8.95 -3.66
C SER A 257 2.72 -7.67 -4.47
N SER A 258 2.11 -6.65 -3.84
CA SER A 258 1.84 -5.35 -4.45
C SER A 258 3.14 -4.59 -4.77
N LEU A 259 4.10 -4.59 -3.84
CA LEU A 259 5.41 -3.95 -3.99
C LEU A 259 6.33 -4.72 -4.95
N SER A 260 6.07 -6.01 -5.16
CA SER A 260 6.87 -6.87 -6.02
C SER A 260 6.64 -6.66 -7.52
N ASN A 261 5.63 -5.86 -7.91
CA ASN A 261 5.42 -5.52 -9.32
C ASN A 261 6.68 -4.85 -9.91
N ASP A 262 7.21 -5.43 -10.99
CA ASP A 262 8.37 -4.91 -11.71
C ASP A 262 8.12 -4.88 -13.22
N PRO A 263 7.24 -3.96 -13.68
CA PRO A 263 6.76 -3.94 -15.05
C PRO A 263 7.90 -3.83 -16.06
N GLY A 264 7.95 -4.80 -16.98
CA GLY A 264 8.88 -4.82 -18.10
C GLY A 264 8.28 -5.58 -19.29
N SER A 265 8.91 -5.46 -20.47
CA SER A 265 8.39 -6.11 -21.69
C SER A 265 8.38 -7.64 -21.59
N SER A 266 9.21 -8.20 -20.69
CA SER A 266 9.26 -9.63 -20.39
C SER A 266 8.64 -9.97 -19.03
N ASN A 267 8.14 -8.98 -18.29
CA ASN A 267 7.57 -9.14 -16.95
C ASN A 267 6.33 -8.25 -16.83
N MET A 268 5.22 -8.71 -17.40
CA MET A 268 3.96 -7.97 -17.37
C MET A 268 3.37 -8.01 -15.96
N VAL A 269 2.69 -6.95 -15.54
CA VAL A 269 2.02 -6.92 -14.24
C VAL A 269 0.80 -7.85 -14.26
N PRO A 270 0.75 -8.90 -13.42
CA PRO A 270 -0.40 -9.76 -13.36
C PRO A 270 -1.55 -9.08 -12.59
N PRO A 271 -2.81 -9.51 -12.78
CA PRO A 271 -3.92 -9.11 -11.93
C PRO A 271 -3.60 -9.36 -10.44
N MET A 272 -4.15 -8.52 -9.55
CA MET A 272 -3.98 -8.74 -8.10
C MET A 272 -4.83 -9.91 -7.60
N ALA A 273 -6.03 -10.08 -8.17
CA ALA A 273 -6.91 -11.21 -7.88
C ALA A 273 -6.22 -12.55 -8.18
N TYR A 274 -6.43 -13.53 -7.30
CA TYR A 274 -6.00 -14.93 -7.40
C TYR A 274 -4.49 -15.17 -7.42
N ARG A 275 -3.67 -14.18 -7.09
CA ARG A 275 -2.23 -14.39 -6.89
C ARG A 275 -2.00 -15.40 -5.76
N PHE A 276 -1.05 -16.32 -5.96
CA PHE A 276 -0.69 -17.27 -4.91
C PHE A 276 -0.08 -16.57 -3.71
N MET A 277 -0.46 -17.05 -2.53
CA MET A 277 -0.01 -16.53 -1.24
C MET A 277 0.64 -17.66 -0.45
N TYR A 278 1.74 -17.33 0.22
CA TYR A 278 2.59 -18.29 0.92
C TYR A 278 2.71 -17.93 2.40
N GLY A 279 2.83 -18.92 3.30
CA GLY A 279 2.97 -18.67 4.74
C GLY A 279 1.84 -17.84 5.38
N VAL A 280 0.64 -17.88 4.78
CA VAL A 280 -0.60 -17.30 5.31
C VAL A 280 -1.68 -18.38 5.40
N THR A 281 -2.73 -18.18 6.19
CA THR A 281 -3.78 -19.16 6.45
C THR A 281 -5.01 -18.89 5.57
N GLU A 282 -5.58 -19.94 4.99
CA GLU A 282 -6.79 -19.83 4.18
C GLU A 282 -8.03 -19.68 5.07
N TYR A 283 -8.99 -18.88 4.61
CA TYR A 283 -10.30 -18.78 5.23
C TYR A 283 -11.08 -20.07 4.95
N PRO A 284 -11.63 -20.76 5.97
CA PRO A 284 -12.29 -22.05 5.75
C PRO A 284 -13.49 -21.95 4.82
N VAL A 285 -13.54 -22.74 3.75
CA VAL A 285 -14.66 -22.73 2.79
C VAL A 285 -15.91 -23.38 3.38
N SER A 286 -15.74 -24.50 4.10
CA SER A 286 -16.84 -25.24 4.71
C SER A 286 -17.60 -24.36 5.69
N GLY A 287 -18.91 -24.21 5.50
CA GLY A 287 -19.78 -23.37 6.33
C GLY A 287 -19.72 -21.87 6.07
N ASN A 288 -18.76 -21.36 5.29
CA ASN A 288 -18.57 -19.91 5.07
C ASN A 288 -18.87 -19.44 3.64
N GLY A 289 -19.34 -20.27 2.72
CA GLY A 289 -19.52 -19.89 1.31
C GLY A 289 -20.32 -18.59 1.08
N THR A 290 -21.40 -18.36 1.84
CA THR A 290 -22.18 -17.11 1.75
C THR A 290 -21.40 -15.90 2.27
N LEU A 291 -20.67 -16.07 3.38
CA LEU A 291 -19.81 -15.02 3.94
C LEU A 291 -18.71 -14.65 2.94
N LEU A 292 -17.99 -15.64 2.40
CA LEU A 292 -16.89 -15.41 1.46
C LEU A 292 -17.36 -14.71 0.18
N LYS A 293 -18.53 -15.09 -0.35
CA LYS A 293 -19.15 -14.39 -1.47
C LYS A 293 -19.51 -12.94 -1.12
N THR A 294 -20.05 -12.71 0.08
CA THR A 294 -20.38 -11.37 0.57
C THR A 294 -19.14 -10.49 0.70
N LEU A 295 -18.03 -11.04 1.21
CA LEU A 295 -16.75 -10.32 1.29
C LEU A 295 -16.26 -9.93 -0.11
N GLN A 296 -16.28 -10.86 -1.06
CA GLN A 296 -15.87 -10.58 -2.44
C GLN A 296 -16.75 -9.51 -3.11
N ASP A 297 -18.07 -9.59 -2.96
CA ASP A 297 -19.02 -8.62 -3.53
C ASP A 297 -18.86 -7.21 -2.95
N ASN A 298 -18.28 -7.11 -1.75
CA ASN A 298 -17.98 -5.84 -1.08
C ASN A 298 -16.51 -5.44 -1.20
N SER A 299 -15.74 -6.06 -2.11
CA SER A 299 -14.32 -5.78 -2.32
C SER A 299 -13.44 -5.93 -1.07
N ILE A 300 -13.85 -6.82 -0.16
CA ILE A 300 -13.04 -7.23 0.99
C ILE A 300 -12.21 -8.45 0.61
N ASN A 301 -10.91 -8.30 0.80
CA ASN A 301 -9.92 -9.28 0.43
C ASN A 301 -9.81 -10.37 1.50
N TYR A 302 -9.50 -11.60 1.08
CA TYR A 302 -9.19 -12.69 2.00
C TYR A 302 -8.29 -13.72 1.32
N ILE A 303 -7.65 -14.57 2.13
CA ILE A 303 -6.88 -15.70 1.61
C ILE A 303 -7.83 -16.88 1.40
N GLY A 304 -7.99 -17.32 0.16
CA GLY A 304 -8.77 -18.50 -0.23
C GLY A 304 -7.89 -19.66 -0.68
N THR A 305 -8.55 -20.71 -1.16
CA THR A 305 -7.93 -21.93 -1.71
C THR A 305 -7.98 -21.92 -3.24
N ALA A 306 -6.92 -22.36 -3.91
CA ALA A 306 -6.88 -22.53 -5.36
C ALA A 306 -7.40 -23.92 -5.82
N ALA A 307 -8.04 -24.68 -4.92
CA ALA A 307 -8.51 -26.04 -5.18
C ALA A 307 -9.52 -26.16 -6.33
N GLU A 308 -10.28 -25.09 -6.64
CA GLU A 308 -11.17 -25.04 -7.80
C GLU A 308 -10.42 -25.30 -9.12
N GLY A 309 -9.19 -24.80 -9.24
CA GLY A 309 -8.30 -25.04 -10.37
C GLY A 309 -7.52 -26.36 -10.29
N GLY A 310 -7.81 -27.22 -9.31
CA GLY A 310 -7.04 -28.44 -9.03
C GLY A 310 -5.64 -28.18 -8.44
N LEU A 311 -5.42 -27.00 -7.84
CA LEU A 311 -4.13 -26.60 -7.26
C LEU A 311 -4.17 -26.67 -5.74
N SER A 312 -3.02 -26.91 -5.11
CA SER A 312 -2.87 -26.98 -3.65
C SER A 312 -2.47 -25.65 -3.00
N ASN A 313 -2.19 -24.63 -3.80
CA ASN A 313 -1.77 -23.31 -3.32
C ASN A 313 -2.93 -22.56 -2.66
N LYS A 314 -2.58 -21.65 -1.74
CA LYS A 314 -3.47 -20.61 -1.25
C LYS A 314 -3.42 -19.43 -2.20
N MET A 315 -4.49 -18.65 -2.27
CA MET A 315 -4.58 -17.51 -3.18
C MET A 315 -5.27 -16.31 -2.54
N LEU A 316 -4.92 -15.12 -2.98
CA LEU A 316 -5.65 -13.91 -2.64
C LEU A 316 -6.97 -13.85 -3.42
N VAL A 317 -8.10 -13.67 -2.75
CA VAL A 317 -9.40 -13.46 -3.41
C VAL A 317 -9.76 -11.97 -3.39
N ALA A 318 -10.50 -11.54 -4.43
CA ALA A 318 -10.82 -10.16 -4.82
C ALA A 318 -9.62 -9.36 -5.38
N GLY A 319 -8.59 -9.09 -4.58
CA GLY A 319 -7.48 -8.23 -4.99
C GLY A 319 -7.89 -6.77 -5.25
N HIS A 320 -8.93 -6.30 -4.56
CA HIS A 320 -9.60 -5.02 -4.78
C HIS A 320 -9.23 -3.95 -3.75
N MET A 321 -9.30 -2.70 -4.19
CA MET A 321 -9.44 -1.53 -3.32
C MET A 321 -10.93 -1.35 -2.97
N LEU A 322 -11.25 -0.57 -1.94
CA LEU A 322 -12.64 -0.37 -1.50
C LEU A 322 -13.52 0.40 -2.48
N ASP A 323 -12.96 1.02 -3.53
CA ASP A 323 -13.71 1.61 -4.64
C ASP A 323 -14.10 0.58 -5.73
N ALA A 324 -13.95 -0.71 -5.43
CA ALA A 324 -14.21 -1.85 -6.31
C ALA A 324 -13.31 -1.94 -7.55
N ASN A 325 -12.22 -1.16 -7.60
CA ASN A 325 -11.20 -1.33 -8.61
C ASN A 325 -10.09 -2.27 -8.10
N PRO A 326 -9.56 -3.17 -8.94
CA PRO A 326 -8.45 -4.02 -8.54
C PRO A 326 -7.19 -3.18 -8.28
N PHE A 327 -6.30 -3.59 -7.37
CA PHE A 327 -5.09 -2.82 -7.05
C PHE A 327 -4.26 -2.49 -8.31
N ASN A 328 -4.14 -3.43 -9.26
CA ASN A 328 -3.40 -3.21 -10.50
C ASN A 328 -4.00 -2.11 -11.40
N TYR A 329 -5.28 -1.75 -11.23
CA TYR A 329 -5.89 -0.60 -11.91
C TYR A 329 -5.21 0.70 -11.46
N TRP A 330 -5.20 0.97 -10.15
CA TRP A 330 -4.61 2.18 -9.59
C TRP A 330 -3.09 2.21 -9.69
N TYR A 331 -2.44 1.05 -9.57
CA TYR A 331 -1.02 0.91 -9.88
C TYR A 331 -0.70 1.36 -11.31
N SER A 332 -1.53 1.01 -12.29
CA SER A 332 -1.34 1.40 -13.69
C SER A 332 -1.51 2.91 -13.89
N VAL A 333 -2.51 3.51 -13.23
CA VAL A 333 -2.73 4.97 -13.25
C VAL A 333 -1.52 5.69 -12.66
N ALA A 334 -1.05 5.27 -11.49
CA ALA A 334 0.12 5.83 -10.82
C ALA A 334 1.39 5.69 -11.67
N TRP A 335 1.61 4.51 -12.27
CA TRP A 335 2.73 4.27 -13.18
C TRP A 335 2.68 5.21 -14.38
N THR A 336 1.52 5.39 -15.01
CA THR A 336 1.38 6.28 -16.16
C THR A 336 1.67 7.73 -15.79
N ALA A 337 1.11 8.22 -14.68
CA ALA A 337 1.33 9.60 -14.22
C ALA A 337 2.83 9.88 -13.98
N ILE A 338 3.49 9.03 -13.18
CA ILE A 338 4.90 9.17 -12.82
C ILE A 338 5.80 9.09 -14.07
N ASN A 339 5.57 8.10 -14.95
CA ASN A 339 6.46 7.92 -16.10
C ASN A 339 6.24 8.98 -17.17
N LEU A 340 5.02 9.50 -17.36
CA LEU A 340 4.78 10.63 -18.27
C LEU A 340 5.53 11.86 -17.79
N GLU A 341 5.44 12.18 -16.50
CA GLU A 341 6.16 13.31 -15.90
C GLU A 341 7.68 13.17 -16.09
N LEU A 342 8.25 12.03 -15.70
CA LEU A 342 9.69 11.78 -15.81
C LEU A 342 10.18 11.78 -17.26
N ASP A 343 9.46 11.12 -18.17
CA ASP A 343 9.87 11.00 -19.57
C ASP A 343 9.77 12.35 -20.30
N LEU A 344 8.75 13.17 -20.00
CA LEU A 344 8.61 14.51 -20.57
C LEU A 344 9.69 15.46 -20.02
N ALA A 345 9.94 15.45 -18.71
CA ALA A 345 11.02 16.21 -18.10
C ALA A 345 12.38 15.84 -18.71
N ASN A 346 12.63 14.55 -18.90
CA ASN A 346 13.82 14.04 -19.59
C ASN A 346 13.95 14.56 -21.02
N GLU A 347 12.87 14.58 -21.79
CA GLU A 347 12.89 15.08 -23.17
C GLU A 347 13.22 16.57 -23.22
N VAL A 348 12.67 17.37 -22.29
CA VAL A 348 12.99 18.80 -22.15
C VAL A 348 14.46 18.99 -21.78
N ILE A 349 14.93 18.33 -20.73
CA ILE A 349 16.33 18.46 -20.26
C ILE A 349 17.31 18.05 -21.36
N ASN A 350 17.13 16.89 -21.99
CA ASN A 350 18.02 16.44 -23.06
C ASN A 350 17.95 17.35 -24.29
N GLY A 351 16.75 17.83 -24.62
CA GLY A 351 16.51 18.79 -25.69
C GLY A 351 17.21 20.13 -25.47
N SER A 352 17.36 20.59 -24.24
CA SER A 352 18.11 21.80 -23.91
C SER A 352 19.63 21.63 -23.91
N ASN A 353 20.12 20.38 -23.91
CA ASN A 353 21.55 20.06 -23.78
C ASN A 353 22.14 19.43 -25.05
N THR A 354 21.52 19.62 -26.21
CA THR A 354 22.01 19.14 -27.50
C THR A 354 22.07 20.24 -28.55
N SER A 355 23.15 20.27 -29.34
CA SER A 355 23.29 21.15 -30.51
C SER A 355 22.82 20.50 -31.82
N THR A 356 22.52 19.19 -31.80
CA THR A 356 22.13 18.43 -33.01
C THR A 356 20.63 18.53 -33.27
N ASN A 357 19.81 18.45 -32.22
CA ASN A 357 18.36 18.56 -32.31
C ASN A 357 17.82 19.23 -31.04
N PRO A 358 18.06 20.55 -30.86
CA PRO A 358 17.55 21.27 -29.70
C PRO A 358 16.03 21.23 -29.63
N LEU A 359 15.47 21.24 -28.42
CA LEU A 359 14.03 21.31 -28.21
C LEU A 359 13.60 22.76 -28.01
N TYR A 360 12.91 23.32 -28.99
CA TYR A 360 12.35 24.68 -28.92
C TYR A 360 10.84 24.67 -28.69
N TYR A 361 10.32 25.77 -28.13
CA TYR A 361 8.88 25.97 -27.99
C TYR A 361 8.26 26.35 -29.35
N GLU A 362 8.05 25.35 -30.19
CA GLU A 362 7.43 25.45 -31.50
C GLU A 362 6.69 24.15 -31.83
N GLN A 363 6.04 24.07 -32.99
CA GLN A 363 5.26 22.87 -33.35
C GLN A 363 6.12 21.59 -33.36
N VAL A 364 7.37 21.66 -33.84
CA VAL A 364 8.29 20.52 -33.84
C VAL A 364 8.62 20.07 -32.42
N GLY A 365 8.82 21.01 -31.49
CA GLY A 365 9.05 20.69 -30.09
C GLY A 365 7.84 20.04 -29.43
N ILE A 366 6.63 20.57 -29.68
CA ILE A 366 5.38 19.97 -29.21
C ILE A 366 5.21 18.55 -29.75
N ASP A 367 5.48 18.33 -31.03
CA ASP A 367 5.42 17.01 -31.66
C ASP A 367 6.40 16.02 -31.03
N ARG A 368 7.62 16.48 -30.69
CA ARG A 368 8.61 15.66 -29.98
C ARG A 368 8.13 15.27 -28.58
N LEU A 369 7.56 16.20 -27.82
CA LEU A 369 6.98 15.92 -26.49
C LEU A 369 5.81 14.93 -26.60
N GLN A 370 4.92 15.11 -27.58
CA GLN A 370 3.86 14.16 -27.87
C GLN A 370 4.41 12.75 -28.18
N ASN A 371 5.40 12.66 -29.05
CA ASN A 371 6.02 11.38 -29.41
C ASN A 371 6.67 10.68 -28.21
N ARG A 372 7.31 11.44 -27.32
CA ARG A 372 7.86 10.93 -26.07
C ARG A 372 6.76 10.34 -25.18
N ALA A 373 5.67 11.07 -24.98
CA ALA A 373 4.53 10.61 -24.19
C ALA A 373 3.85 9.38 -24.81
N LEU A 374 3.67 9.34 -26.14
CA LEU A 374 3.14 8.17 -26.85
C LEU A 374 4.04 6.94 -26.67
N LYS A 375 5.37 7.12 -26.64
CA LYS A 375 6.31 6.03 -26.33
C LYS A 375 6.11 5.51 -24.91
N THR A 376 5.87 6.38 -23.94
CA THR A 376 5.59 5.99 -22.55
C THR A 376 4.31 5.16 -22.44
N LEU A 377 3.21 5.58 -23.10
CA LEU A 377 1.98 4.78 -23.13
C LEU A 377 2.18 3.43 -23.83
N ARG A 378 2.98 3.39 -24.90
CA ARG A 378 3.32 2.14 -25.60
C ARG A 378 4.07 1.16 -24.70
N ASN A 379 4.97 1.66 -23.84
CA ASN A 379 5.62 0.84 -22.83
C ASN A 379 4.60 0.33 -21.79
N GLY A 380 3.68 1.18 -21.33
CA GLY A 380 2.62 0.76 -20.41
C GLY A 380 1.75 -0.38 -20.98
N ILE A 381 1.47 -0.36 -22.29
CA ILE A 381 0.78 -1.46 -22.98
C ILE A 381 1.62 -2.74 -22.97
N SER A 382 2.91 -2.66 -23.34
CA SER A 382 3.79 -3.84 -23.37
C SER A 382 4.08 -4.41 -21.98
N TYR A 383 3.95 -3.61 -20.93
CA TYR A 383 4.12 -4.02 -19.53
C TYR A 383 2.84 -4.58 -18.91
N GLY A 384 1.75 -4.67 -19.68
CA GLY A 384 0.46 -5.19 -19.22
C GLY A 384 -0.36 -4.25 -18.34
N LEU A 385 0.00 -2.97 -18.29
CA LEU A 385 -0.66 -1.96 -17.45
C LEU A 385 -1.83 -1.28 -18.16
N ILE A 386 -1.69 -1.05 -19.47
CA ILE A 386 -2.64 -0.27 -20.27
C ILE A 386 -3.32 -1.17 -21.31
N LEU A 387 -4.62 -0.99 -21.49
CA LEU A 387 -5.41 -1.65 -22.51
C LEU A 387 -5.38 -0.85 -23.82
N GLY A 388 -5.30 -1.57 -24.94
CA GLY A 388 -5.51 -1.01 -26.27
C GLY A 388 -4.25 -0.62 -27.01
N ARG A 389 -4.40 0.33 -27.95
CA ARG A 389 -3.32 0.90 -28.75
C ARG A 389 -3.12 2.38 -28.42
N VAL A 390 -1.94 2.89 -28.76
CA VAL A 390 -1.65 4.32 -28.64
C VAL A 390 -2.28 5.11 -29.79
N ILE A 391 -2.84 6.29 -29.48
CA ILE A 391 -3.41 7.23 -30.45
C ILE A 391 -2.82 8.62 -30.16
N GLY A 392 -2.23 9.25 -31.17
CA GLY A 392 -1.81 10.65 -31.11
C GLY A 392 -2.87 11.54 -31.74
N THR A 393 -3.29 12.60 -31.04
CA THR A 393 -4.24 13.60 -31.56
C THR A 393 -3.66 15.00 -31.45
N LYS A 394 -4.07 15.90 -32.34
CA LYS A 394 -3.62 17.29 -32.37
C LYS A 394 -4.82 18.24 -32.40
N LEU A 395 -5.67 18.09 -31.40
CA LEU A 395 -6.94 18.80 -31.27
C LEU A 395 -6.82 19.92 -30.25
N ILE A 396 -7.62 20.98 -30.42
CA ILE A 396 -7.85 21.93 -29.33
C ILE A 396 -8.57 21.23 -28.17
N GLN A 397 -8.45 21.77 -26.96
CA GLN A 397 -8.97 21.11 -25.75
C GLN A 397 -10.47 20.80 -25.85
N THR A 398 -11.27 21.71 -26.39
CA THR A 398 -12.72 21.56 -26.54
C THR A 398 -13.07 20.37 -27.44
N ASP A 399 -12.41 20.23 -28.59
CA ASP A 399 -12.65 19.13 -29.52
C ASP A 399 -12.18 17.79 -28.96
N PHE A 400 -11.03 17.79 -28.25
CA PHE A 400 -10.54 16.61 -27.58
C PHE A 400 -11.52 16.10 -26.51
N ASN A 401 -12.06 17.02 -25.70
CA ASN A 401 -13.07 16.69 -24.69
C ASN A 401 -14.36 16.14 -25.34
N ALA A 402 -14.80 16.73 -26.45
CA ALA A 402 -15.97 16.26 -27.19
C ALA A 402 -15.78 14.82 -27.72
N GLU A 403 -14.60 14.47 -28.20
CA GLU A 403 -14.29 13.08 -28.61
C GLU A 403 -14.16 12.12 -27.42
N TYR A 404 -13.63 12.59 -26.30
CA TYR A 404 -13.58 11.82 -25.06
C TYR A 404 -15.00 11.49 -24.55
N GLU A 405 -15.90 12.47 -24.50
CA GLU A 405 -17.29 12.32 -24.06
C GLU A 405 -18.11 11.39 -24.96
N LYS A 406 -17.81 11.35 -26.27
CA LYS A 406 -18.41 10.38 -27.22
C LYS A 406 -17.91 8.95 -27.00
N GLY A 407 -16.86 8.74 -26.21
CA GLY A 407 -16.22 7.44 -26.03
C GLY A 407 -15.31 7.03 -27.18
N SER A 408 -14.90 7.96 -28.06
CA SER A 408 -14.02 7.68 -29.22
C SER A 408 -12.66 7.08 -28.81
N TYR A 409 -12.26 7.27 -27.55
CA TYR A 409 -11.01 6.78 -26.99
C TYR A 409 -11.16 5.55 -26.07
N ALA A 410 -12.38 5.03 -25.92
CA ALA A 410 -12.64 3.89 -25.04
C ALA A 410 -11.76 2.68 -25.42
N GLY A 411 -11.12 2.08 -24.43
CA GLY A 411 -10.23 0.93 -24.63
C GLY A 411 -8.94 1.24 -25.38
N ASN A 412 -8.53 2.52 -25.45
CA ASN A 412 -7.27 2.96 -26.04
C ASN A 412 -6.48 3.85 -25.08
N ALA A 413 -5.24 4.17 -25.47
CA ALA A 413 -4.34 5.07 -24.75
C ALA A 413 -4.02 6.27 -25.66
N VAL A 414 -4.33 7.50 -25.24
CA VAL A 414 -4.32 8.67 -26.11
C VAL A 414 -3.43 9.77 -25.54
N ILE A 415 -2.64 10.42 -26.39
CA ILE A 415 -1.99 11.69 -26.08
C ILE A 415 -2.53 12.74 -27.05
N ASN A 416 -3.15 13.78 -26.51
CA ASN A 416 -3.46 15.00 -27.25
C ASN A 416 -2.36 16.04 -27.02
N ALA A 417 -2.01 16.75 -28.09
CA ALA A 417 -1.13 17.91 -28.05
C ALA A 417 -1.78 19.05 -28.83
N VAL A 418 -2.25 20.09 -28.15
CA VAL A 418 -2.83 21.28 -28.79
C VAL A 418 -1.78 21.93 -29.71
N PRO A 419 -2.05 22.10 -31.02
CA PRO A 419 -1.09 22.70 -31.94
C PRO A 419 -0.59 24.07 -31.49
N PHE A 420 0.68 24.40 -31.79
CA PHE A 420 1.34 25.62 -31.35
C PHE A 420 0.53 26.89 -31.66
N SER A 421 0.05 27.03 -32.89
CA SER A 421 -0.75 28.18 -33.32
C SER A 421 -2.08 28.31 -32.57
N ASN A 422 -2.71 27.19 -32.26
CA ASN A 422 -3.98 27.16 -31.54
C ASN A 422 -3.77 27.44 -30.05
N TYR A 423 -2.69 26.90 -29.47
CA TYR A 423 -2.37 27.10 -28.05
C TYR A 423 -1.98 28.56 -27.77
N THR A 424 -1.06 29.12 -28.56
CA THR A 424 -0.54 30.48 -28.36
C THR A 424 -1.56 31.57 -28.68
N SER A 425 -2.49 31.33 -29.61
CA SER A 425 -3.60 32.27 -29.84
C SER A 425 -4.58 32.34 -28.66
N LEU A 426 -4.77 31.23 -27.94
CA LEU A 426 -5.62 31.18 -26.75
C LEU A 426 -4.89 31.60 -25.46
N ASN A 427 -3.56 31.45 -25.41
CA ASN A 427 -2.72 31.73 -24.25
C ASN A 427 -1.51 32.61 -24.64
N PRO A 428 -1.73 33.89 -25.01
CA PRO A 428 -0.67 34.69 -25.64
C PRO A 428 0.52 35.03 -24.73
N SER A 429 0.33 35.02 -23.40
CA SER A 429 1.39 35.20 -22.41
C SER A 429 2.32 33.99 -22.28
N ASP A 430 1.81 32.78 -22.52
CA ASP A 430 2.52 31.54 -22.20
C ASP A 430 3.77 31.34 -23.05
N TYR A 431 3.78 31.86 -24.30
CA TYR A 431 4.97 31.83 -25.14
C TYR A 431 6.11 32.66 -24.54
N GLN A 432 5.80 33.85 -24.03
CA GLN A 432 6.78 34.72 -23.38
C GLN A 432 7.30 34.09 -22.07
N ASP A 433 6.43 33.39 -21.36
CA ASP A 433 6.75 32.68 -20.12
C ASP A 433 7.44 31.31 -20.34
N GLY A 434 7.53 30.83 -21.58
CA GLY A 434 8.03 29.48 -21.89
C GLY A 434 7.14 28.34 -21.38
N LYS A 435 5.85 28.59 -21.17
CA LYS A 435 4.87 27.62 -20.64
C LYS A 435 4.08 26.96 -21.76
N TYR A 436 3.78 25.68 -21.61
CA TYR A 436 2.89 24.95 -22.52
C TYR A 436 2.06 23.92 -21.75
N ASN A 437 0.75 24.18 -21.64
CA ASN A 437 -0.22 23.33 -20.94
C ASN A 437 -1.17 22.61 -21.91
N GLY A 438 -0.73 22.39 -23.16
CA GLY A 438 -1.55 21.79 -24.21
C GLY A 438 -1.48 20.26 -24.32
N LEU A 439 -0.80 19.58 -23.39
CA LEU A 439 -0.73 18.12 -23.36
C LEU A 439 -1.87 17.54 -22.51
N SER A 440 -2.51 16.49 -23.01
CA SER A 440 -3.50 15.72 -22.27
C SER A 440 -3.36 14.23 -22.57
N ALA A 441 -3.71 13.39 -21.59
CA ALA A 441 -3.64 11.94 -21.72
C ALA A 441 -4.95 11.28 -21.33
N VAL A 442 -5.32 10.21 -22.05
CA VAL A 442 -6.39 9.28 -21.69
C VAL A 442 -5.80 7.89 -21.68
N MET A 443 -6.11 7.09 -20.66
CA MET A 443 -5.68 5.69 -20.64
C MET A 443 -6.75 4.82 -19.99
N THR A 444 -6.82 3.57 -20.45
CA THR A 444 -7.69 2.55 -19.85
C THR A 444 -6.80 1.53 -19.14
N PRO A 445 -6.82 1.42 -17.80
CA PRO A 445 -6.05 0.39 -17.10
C PRO A 445 -6.51 -1.02 -17.47
N ARG A 446 -5.57 -1.94 -17.59
CA ARG A 446 -5.88 -3.35 -17.84
C ARG A 446 -6.45 -4.01 -16.59
N ARG A 447 -7.45 -4.87 -16.77
CA ARG A 447 -8.08 -5.68 -15.70
C ARG A 447 -7.90 -7.18 -15.96
N GLY A 448 -7.97 -7.97 -14.89
CA GLY A 448 -8.01 -9.43 -14.95
C GLY A 448 -9.43 -9.99 -15.01
N PHE A 449 -9.56 -11.29 -15.28
CA PHE A 449 -10.83 -11.99 -15.13
C PHE A 449 -11.11 -12.29 -13.64
N GLU A 450 -12.36 -12.13 -13.23
CA GLU A 450 -12.82 -12.39 -11.86
C GLU A 450 -13.95 -13.44 -11.80
N SER A 451 -14.67 -13.65 -12.90
CA SER A 451 -15.67 -14.70 -13.04
C SER A 451 -15.85 -15.05 -14.51
N ILE A 452 -16.10 -16.31 -14.81
CA ILE A 452 -16.39 -16.78 -16.17
C ILE A 452 -17.68 -17.62 -16.12
N THR A 453 -18.65 -17.28 -16.98
CA THR A 453 -19.84 -18.11 -17.20
C THR A 453 -19.67 -18.86 -18.52
N PHE A 454 -19.67 -20.20 -18.46
CA PHE A 454 -19.59 -21.05 -19.63
C PHE A 454 -20.92 -21.81 -19.82
N ASN A 455 -21.62 -21.54 -20.92
CA ASN A 455 -22.92 -22.14 -21.20
C ASN A 455 -22.75 -23.44 -22.02
N LEU A 456 -23.13 -24.59 -21.44
CA LEU A 456 -23.11 -25.89 -22.11
C LEU A 456 -24.52 -26.33 -22.49
N ASN A 457 -24.76 -26.55 -23.79
CA ASN A 457 -26.03 -27.10 -24.30
C ASN A 457 -25.86 -28.58 -24.65
N VAL A 458 -26.75 -29.43 -24.15
CA VAL A 458 -26.82 -30.85 -24.49
C VAL A 458 -28.01 -31.08 -25.41
N THR A 459 -27.78 -31.69 -26.58
CA THR A 459 -28.86 -32.12 -27.49
C THR A 459 -28.91 -33.64 -27.55
N ASN A 460 -30.10 -34.23 -27.45
CA ASN A 460 -30.30 -35.63 -27.82
C ASN A 460 -30.53 -35.71 -29.34
N PHE A 461 -29.91 -36.69 -30.01
CA PHE A 461 -30.14 -36.94 -31.43
C PHE A 461 -31.63 -37.26 -31.65
N VAL A 462 -32.39 -36.32 -32.21
CA VAL A 462 -33.69 -36.65 -32.82
C VAL A 462 -33.37 -37.14 -34.22
N GLY A 463 -33.65 -38.42 -34.48
CA GLY A 463 -33.49 -39.03 -35.81
C GLY A 463 -34.18 -38.20 -36.89
N ALA A 464 -33.54 -38.15 -38.06
CA ALA A 464 -33.91 -37.34 -39.23
C ALA A 464 -35.37 -37.44 -39.64
#